data_AF-A0A2G2LFU2-F1
#
_entry.id   AF-A0A2G2LFU2-F1
#
_cell.length_a   1.000
_cell.length_b   1.000
_cell.length_c   1.000
_cell.angle_alpha   90.00
_cell.angle_beta   90.00
_cell.angle_gamma   90.00
#
_symmetry.space_group_name_H-M   'P 1'
#
loop_
_entity.id
_entity.type
_entity.pdbx_description
1 polymer ?
#
loop_
_entity_poly.entity_id
_entity_poly.type
_entity_poly.pdbx_seq_one_letter_code
_entity_poly.pdbx_strand_id
1 'polypeptide(L)'
;MIKYNTLVLVSLTAMMMIRVTPVQAEQTLPAPLEDALQDAEARSASSEDVRFYFQRKIVRFGEVFLIKSYNPAGPEGQQWAIAYPDAEKDPAGHRKQVHKHARKKDGSDLNLLMPPLRARLADGVTLESESDDETVYSFKIADEYYVSGEGKGANIAKYMDGKLAVGKKDGMIHWVHYVARQSFRPIPIAKVKQFDIYQEFSPAWYGGPMVKVLEKNKVSGTAIIRKIKFDDVVTNYDFRPIPK
;
A
#
# COMPACT_ATOMS: atom_id res chain seq x y z
N MET A 1 62.46 3.41 -63.88
CA MET A 1 61.62 2.23 -63.59
C MET A 1 61.87 1.87 -62.12
N ILE A 2 60.80 1.67 -61.32
CA ILE A 2 60.78 1.31 -59.86
C ILE A 2 61.09 2.52 -58.93
N LYS A 3 60.14 3.26 -58.31
CA LYS A 3 59.11 3.05 -57.25
C LYS A 3 59.63 2.80 -55.81
N TYR A 4 58.92 3.43 -54.85
CA TYR A 4 58.84 3.26 -53.37
C TYR A 4 59.64 4.25 -52.51
N ASN A 5 59.16 4.77 -51.37
CA ASN A 5 57.81 4.89 -50.81
C ASN A 5 57.84 5.92 -49.68
N THR A 6 56.70 6.56 -49.49
CA THR A 6 56.32 7.53 -48.47
C THR A 6 56.29 6.92 -47.06
N LEU A 7 56.74 7.64 -46.03
CA LEU A 7 56.34 7.39 -44.64
C LEU A 7 55.96 8.72 -43.97
N VAL A 8 54.67 9.02 -43.95
CA VAL A 8 54.07 10.12 -43.18
C VAL A 8 53.63 9.53 -41.85
N LEU A 9 54.24 9.98 -40.76
CA LEU A 9 53.86 9.63 -39.40
C LEU A 9 52.74 10.57 -38.96
N VAL A 10 51.50 10.10 -38.95
CA VAL A 10 50.34 10.84 -38.41
C VAL A 10 50.23 10.53 -36.91
N SER A 11 50.62 11.48 -36.07
CA SER A 11 50.33 11.44 -34.63
C SER A 11 48.85 11.71 -34.39
N LEU A 12 48.13 10.67 -33.97
CA LEU A 12 46.72 10.74 -33.58
C LEU A 12 46.65 11.07 -32.08
N THR A 13 46.57 12.35 -31.73
CA THR A 13 46.35 12.80 -30.35
C THR A 13 44.88 12.59 -29.99
N ALA A 14 44.57 11.50 -29.30
CA ALA A 14 43.24 11.20 -28.79
C ALA A 14 42.90 12.14 -27.63
N MET A 15 42.10 13.17 -27.92
CA MET A 15 41.54 14.09 -26.93
C MET A 15 40.42 13.35 -26.16
N MET A 16 40.75 12.81 -24.99
CA MET A 16 39.79 12.22 -24.05
C MET A 16 38.85 13.31 -23.55
N MET A 17 37.65 13.42 -24.12
CA MET A 17 36.58 14.20 -23.52
C MET A 17 36.06 13.46 -22.29
N ILE A 18 36.44 13.96 -21.11
CA ILE A 18 35.84 13.55 -19.84
C ILE A 18 34.38 13.99 -19.88
N ARG A 19 33.47 13.05 -20.15
CA ARG A 19 32.05 13.27 -19.95
C ARG A 19 31.79 13.28 -18.45
N VAL A 20 31.66 14.46 -17.88
CA VAL A 20 31.07 14.63 -16.55
C VAL A 20 29.58 14.34 -16.70
N THR A 21 29.18 13.08 -16.48
CA THR A 21 27.77 12.75 -16.30
C THR A 21 27.33 13.41 -15.00
N PRO A 22 26.32 14.30 -15.00
CA PRO A 22 25.78 14.81 -13.76
C PRO A 22 25.28 13.62 -12.95
N VAL A 23 25.86 13.40 -11.77
CA VAL A 23 25.29 12.53 -10.77
C VAL A 23 23.97 13.17 -10.39
N GLN A 24 22.85 12.59 -10.85
CA GLN A 24 21.55 12.87 -10.25
C GLN A 24 21.69 12.48 -8.78
N ALA A 25 21.73 13.48 -7.90
CA ALA A 25 21.66 13.24 -6.47
C ALA A 25 20.36 12.49 -6.22
N GLU A 26 20.46 11.20 -5.87
CA GLU A 26 19.34 10.46 -5.30
C GLU A 26 18.80 11.32 -4.16
N GLN A 27 17.52 11.72 -4.25
CA GLN A 27 16.89 12.41 -3.14
C GLN A 27 16.89 11.45 -1.96
N THR A 28 17.83 11.67 -1.04
CA THR A 28 18.00 10.83 0.14
C THR A 28 16.82 11.08 1.06
N LEU A 29 16.09 10.01 1.41
CA LEU A 29 15.01 10.10 2.38
C LEU A 29 15.58 10.52 3.75
N PRO A 30 14.80 11.24 4.59
CA PRO A 30 15.21 11.55 5.96
C PRO A 30 15.57 10.27 6.72
N ALA A 31 16.68 10.28 7.48
CA ALA A 31 17.21 9.09 8.13
C ALA A 31 16.18 8.28 8.95
N PRO A 32 15.32 8.90 9.80
CA PRO A 32 14.31 8.12 10.53
C PRO A 32 13.32 7.39 9.63
N LEU A 33 12.98 7.97 8.48
CA LEU A 33 12.10 7.33 7.51
C LEU A 33 12.81 6.23 6.72
N GLU A 34 14.07 6.47 6.32
CA GLU A 34 14.89 5.48 5.63
C GLU A 34 15.08 4.24 6.50
N ASP A 35 15.43 4.40 7.77
CA ASP A 35 15.60 3.30 8.73
C ASP A 35 14.29 2.51 8.93
N ALA A 36 13.16 3.22 9.08
CA ALA A 36 11.85 2.59 9.23
C ALA A 36 11.41 1.78 8.00
N LEU A 37 11.73 2.27 6.79
CA LEU A 37 11.49 1.56 5.54
C LEU A 37 12.35 0.30 5.44
N GLN A 38 13.65 0.41 5.77
CA GLN A 38 14.56 -0.73 5.78
C GLN A 38 14.12 -1.82 6.77
N ASP A 39 13.69 -1.45 7.98
CA ASP A 39 13.15 -2.41 8.95
C ASP A 39 11.88 -3.09 8.42
N ALA A 40 10.92 -2.33 7.88
CA ALA A 40 9.70 -2.90 7.30
C ALA A 40 9.98 -3.86 6.13
N GLU A 41 10.92 -3.51 5.25
CA GLU A 41 11.38 -4.33 4.13
C GLU A 41 12.09 -5.60 4.61
N ALA A 42 12.98 -5.49 5.59
CA ALA A 42 13.67 -6.63 6.19
C ALA A 42 12.70 -7.60 6.86
N ARG A 43 11.70 -7.09 7.61
CA ARG A 43 10.63 -7.90 8.19
C ARG A 43 9.83 -8.63 7.13
N SER A 44 9.45 -7.93 6.05
CA SER A 44 8.73 -8.53 4.93
C SER A 44 9.55 -9.64 4.28
N ALA A 45 10.82 -9.40 3.96
CA ALA A 45 11.72 -10.39 3.36
C ALA A 45 11.94 -11.62 4.27
N SER A 46 12.13 -11.41 5.58
CA SER A 46 12.28 -12.51 6.55
C SER A 46 11.02 -13.38 6.72
N SER A 47 9.87 -12.87 6.25
CA SER A 47 8.55 -13.49 6.39
C SER A 47 7.90 -13.83 5.04
N GLU A 48 8.65 -13.80 3.93
CA GLU A 48 8.13 -13.97 2.56
C GLU A 48 7.32 -15.28 2.40
N ASP A 49 7.81 -16.35 3.03
CA ASP A 49 7.21 -17.68 2.99
C ASP A 49 6.16 -17.93 4.08
N VAL A 50 5.94 -16.98 4.99
CA VAL A 50 5.09 -17.18 6.18
C VAL A 50 3.66 -16.75 5.87
N ARG A 51 2.76 -17.73 5.87
CA ARG A 51 1.31 -17.49 5.82
C ARG A 51 0.78 -17.28 7.23
N PHE A 52 -0.31 -16.54 7.39
CA PHE A 52 -0.84 -16.25 8.72
C PHE A 52 -2.37 -16.23 8.79
N TYR A 53 -2.86 -16.68 9.94
CA TYR A 53 -4.24 -16.52 10.36
C TYR A 53 -4.49 -15.09 10.83
N PHE A 54 -5.71 -14.59 10.62
CA PHE A 54 -6.19 -13.36 11.26
C PHE A 54 -7.72 -13.34 11.34
N GLN A 55 -8.23 -12.50 12.23
CA GLN A 55 -9.63 -12.11 12.29
C GLN A 55 -9.83 -10.71 11.71
N ARG A 56 -10.98 -10.48 11.07
CA ARG A 56 -11.37 -9.19 10.50
C ARG A 56 -12.76 -8.79 10.97
N LYS A 57 -12.86 -7.58 11.49
CA LYS A 57 -14.12 -6.88 11.75
C LYS A 57 -14.28 -5.75 10.75
N ILE A 58 -15.45 -5.65 10.14
CA ILE A 58 -15.83 -4.55 9.25
C ILE A 58 -17.02 -3.84 9.88
N VAL A 59 -16.83 -2.58 10.24
CA VAL A 59 -17.88 -1.66 10.63
C VAL A 59 -18.18 -0.77 9.44
N ARG A 60 -19.45 -0.67 9.04
CA ARG A 60 -19.90 0.12 7.91
C ARG A 60 -21.00 1.06 8.37
N PHE A 61 -20.85 2.35 8.10
CA PHE A 61 -21.77 3.39 8.57
C PHE A 61 -22.05 3.33 10.09
N GLY A 62 -21.04 2.98 10.88
CA GLY A 62 -21.14 2.87 12.34
C GLY A 62 -21.66 1.54 12.87
N GLU A 63 -22.13 0.63 12.00
CA GLU A 63 -22.69 -0.66 12.40
C GLU A 63 -21.76 -1.82 12.04
N VAL A 64 -21.71 -2.85 12.90
CA VAL A 64 -20.97 -4.06 12.56
C VAL A 64 -21.64 -4.72 11.36
N PHE A 65 -20.90 -4.83 10.26
CA PHE A 65 -21.36 -5.39 9.01
C PHE A 65 -20.90 -6.84 8.82
N LEU A 66 -19.67 -7.15 9.23
CA LEU A 66 -19.08 -8.46 9.04
C LEU A 66 -18.00 -8.73 10.09
N ILE A 67 -18.01 -9.94 10.66
CA ILE A 67 -16.88 -10.48 11.42
C ILE A 67 -16.55 -11.83 10.82
N LYS A 68 -15.28 -12.06 10.53
CA LYS A 68 -14.80 -13.28 9.88
C LYS A 68 -13.34 -13.55 10.19
N SER A 69 -12.92 -14.78 10.04
CA SER A 69 -11.52 -15.19 10.18
C SER A 69 -11.01 -15.80 8.89
N TYR A 70 -9.73 -15.58 8.60
CA TYR A 70 -9.00 -16.21 7.51
C TYR A 70 -8.00 -17.21 8.08
N ASN A 71 -8.05 -18.45 7.62
CA ASN A 71 -7.06 -19.47 7.91
C ASN A 71 -6.48 -20.02 6.59
N PRO A 72 -5.23 -19.69 6.23
CA PRO A 72 -4.63 -20.17 4.98
C PRO A 72 -4.35 -21.67 4.98
N ALA A 73 -4.33 -22.35 6.13
CA ALA A 73 -4.21 -23.80 6.21
C ALA A 73 -5.50 -24.55 5.87
N GLY A 74 -6.64 -23.84 5.74
CA GLY A 74 -7.90 -24.44 5.32
C GLY A 74 -7.94 -24.78 3.84
N PRO A 75 -8.83 -25.70 3.41
CA PRO A 75 -9.04 -25.99 1.98
C PRO A 75 -9.37 -24.73 1.17
N GLU A 76 -8.93 -24.66 -0.09
CA GLU A 76 -9.29 -23.57 -1.02
C GLU A 76 -10.82 -23.36 -1.05
N GLY A 77 -11.25 -22.11 -1.00
CA GLY A 77 -12.67 -21.73 -0.89
C GLY A 77 -13.30 -21.91 0.50
N GLN A 78 -12.60 -22.54 1.46
CA GLN A 78 -13.03 -22.69 2.86
C GLN A 78 -12.13 -21.95 3.87
N GLN A 79 -11.12 -21.23 3.39
CA GLN A 79 -10.20 -20.46 4.23
C GLN A 79 -10.89 -19.33 5.02
N TRP A 80 -12.08 -18.89 4.59
CA TRP A 80 -12.87 -17.87 5.29
C TRP A 80 -13.98 -18.52 6.12
N ALA A 81 -14.00 -18.24 7.42
CA ALA A 81 -15.12 -18.54 8.30
C ALA A 81 -15.84 -17.24 8.70
N ILE A 82 -17.18 -17.25 8.67
CA ILE A 82 -18.01 -16.08 9.00
C ILE A 82 -18.54 -16.24 10.43
N ALA A 83 -18.25 -15.27 11.30
CA ALA A 83 -18.78 -15.23 12.67
C ALA A 83 -19.96 -14.25 12.80
N TYR A 84 -19.99 -13.19 11.99
CA TYR A 84 -21.12 -12.27 11.91
C TYR A 84 -21.40 -11.87 10.46
N PRO A 85 -22.66 -11.85 9.97
CA PRO A 85 -23.90 -12.15 10.72
C PRO A 85 -23.94 -13.57 11.28
N ASP A 86 -24.56 -13.70 12.46
CA ASP A 86 -24.66 -14.97 13.18
C ASP A 86 -25.63 -15.92 12.47
N ALA A 87 -25.28 -17.19 12.35
CA ALA A 87 -26.05 -18.16 11.56
C ALA A 87 -27.42 -18.50 12.16
N GLU A 88 -27.58 -18.38 13.48
CA GLU A 88 -28.83 -18.66 14.18
C GLU A 88 -29.74 -17.43 14.20
N LYS A 89 -29.15 -16.24 14.40
CA LYS A 89 -29.88 -14.97 14.49
C LYS A 89 -30.23 -14.35 13.13
N ASP A 90 -29.34 -14.48 12.14
CA ASP A 90 -29.57 -14.05 10.75
C ASP A 90 -29.05 -15.11 9.75
N PRO A 91 -29.79 -16.22 9.59
CA PRO A 91 -29.39 -17.31 8.70
C PRO A 91 -29.23 -16.87 7.24
N ALA A 92 -30.06 -15.91 6.78
CA ALA A 92 -30.07 -15.44 5.40
C ALA A 92 -28.84 -14.56 5.10
N GLY A 93 -28.55 -13.59 5.97
CA GLY A 93 -27.35 -12.76 5.88
C GLY A 93 -26.08 -13.57 6.00
N HIS A 94 -26.03 -14.53 6.94
CA HIS A 94 -24.91 -15.45 7.10
C HIS A 94 -24.64 -16.24 5.80
N ARG A 95 -25.64 -16.94 5.26
CA ARG A 95 -25.50 -17.72 4.00
C ARG A 95 -25.03 -16.84 2.84
N LYS A 96 -25.55 -15.61 2.75
CA LYS A 96 -25.12 -14.64 1.72
C LYS A 96 -23.64 -14.30 1.83
N GLN A 97 -23.11 -14.10 3.04
CA GLN A 97 -21.69 -13.81 3.24
C GLN A 97 -20.81 -15.04 2.97
N VAL A 98 -21.21 -16.22 3.44
CA VAL A 98 -20.50 -17.48 3.15
C VAL A 98 -20.37 -17.68 1.64
N HIS A 99 -21.48 -17.60 0.90
CA HIS A 99 -21.49 -17.75 -0.56
C HIS A 99 -20.61 -16.72 -1.28
N LYS A 100 -20.64 -15.47 -0.81
CA LYS A 100 -19.80 -14.39 -1.36
C LYS A 100 -18.31 -14.66 -1.14
N HIS A 101 -17.94 -15.25 0.00
CA HIS A 101 -16.54 -15.47 0.37
C HIS A 101 -15.96 -16.78 -0.13
N ALA A 102 -16.79 -17.81 -0.36
CA ALA A 102 -16.38 -19.07 -0.98
C ALA A 102 -15.84 -18.93 -2.41
N ARG A 103 -16.20 -17.84 -3.10
CA ARG A 103 -15.81 -17.56 -4.49
C ARG A 103 -14.55 -16.70 -4.65
N LYS A 104 -13.94 -16.27 -3.55
CA LYS A 104 -12.76 -15.40 -3.62
C LYS A 104 -11.50 -16.26 -3.76
N LYS A 105 -10.66 -15.92 -4.73
CA LYS A 105 -9.31 -16.50 -4.85
C LYS A 105 -8.42 -16.06 -3.68
N ASP A 106 -7.55 -16.98 -3.29
CA ASP A 106 -6.80 -17.03 -2.04
C ASP A 106 -5.64 -16.00 -1.97
N GLY A 107 -5.04 -15.82 -0.78
CA GLY A 107 -3.95 -14.85 -0.51
C GLY A 107 -4.41 -13.60 0.25
N SER A 108 -5.49 -13.70 1.03
CA SER A 108 -6.08 -12.56 1.75
C SER A 108 -5.21 -12.00 2.87
N ASP A 109 -4.35 -12.85 3.45
CA ASP A 109 -3.31 -12.49 4.41
C ASP A 109 -2.23 -11.63 3.75
N LEU A 110 -1.73 -12.02 2.57
CA LEU A 110 -0.70 -11.25 1.85
C LEU A 110 -1.18 -9.83 1.46
N ASN A 111 -2.49 -9.64 1.25
CA ASN A 111 -3.08 -8.32 0.99
C ASN A 111 -3.08 -7.38 2.21
N LEU A 112 -2.72 -7.88 3.40
CA LEU A 112 -2.58 -7.06 4.60
C LEU A 112 -1.16 -6.55 4.81
N LEU A 113 -0.17 -7.10 4.11
CA LEU A 113 1.21 -6.64 4.21
C LEU A 113 1.29 -5.15 3.87
N MET A 114 2.21 -4.44 4.52
CA MET A 114 2.51 -3.06 4.18
C MET A 114 2.89 -2.99 2.69
N PRO A 115 2.27 -2.10 1.90
CA PRO A 115 2.65 -1.95 0.50
C PRO A 115 4.09 -1.45 0.41
N PRO A 116 4.82 -1.72 -0.68
CA PRO A 116 6.15 -1.18 -0.88
C PRO A 116 6.07 0.35 -1.01
N LEU A 117 6.60 1.07 -0.01
CA LEU A 117 6.47 2.52 0.06
C LEU A 117 7.60 3.26 -0.67
N ARG A 118 8.76 2.67 -0.95
CA ARG A 118 9.85 3.39 -1.65
C ARG A 118 9.43 3.95 -3.00
N ALA A 119 8.80 3.12 -3.84
CA ALA A 119 8.28 3.56 -5.14
C ALA A 119 7.22 4.66 -4.97
N ARG A 120 6.41 4.58 -3.90
CA ARG A 120 5.39 5.58 -3.56
C ARG A 120 5.98 6.93 -3.21
N LEU A 121 7.15 6.95 -2.57
CA LEU A 121 7.86 8.11 -2.02
C LEU A 121 8.96 8.65 -2.92
N ALA A 122 9.10 8.13 -4.15
CA ALA A 122 10.23 8.42 -5.03
C ALA A 122 10.34 9.90 -5.49
N ASP A 123 9.23 10.66 -5.45
CA ASP A 123 9.21 12.11 -5.71
C ASP A 123 9.66 12.95 -4.48
N GLY A 124 10.15 12.27 -3.44
CA GLY A 124 10.62 12.87 -2.21
C GLY A 124 9.53 13.05 -1.17
N VAL A 125 9.97 13.42 0.03
CA VAL A 125 9.12 13.67 1.19
C VAL A 125 9.46 15.01 1.81
N THR A 126 8.50 15.59 2.53
CA THR A 126 8.71 16.81 3.31
C THR A 126 8.27 16.56 4.74
N LEU A 127 9.03 17.07 5.71
CA LEU A 127 8.60 17.06 7.11
C LEU A 127 7.35 17.94 7.25
N GLU A 128 6.27 17.36 7.75
CA GLU A 128 5.01 18.09 7.96
C GLU A 128 4.85 18.50 9.41
N SER A 129 5.10 17.57 10.33
CA SER A 129 5.03 17.84 11.77
C SER A 129 5.90 16.86 12.55
N GLU A 130 6.22 17.26 13.77
CA GLU A 130 6.99 16.47 14.71
C GLU A 130 6.38 16.62 16.09
N SER A 131 6.20 15.50 16.79
CA SER A 131 5.68 15.41 18.15
C SER A 131 6.63 14.60 19.03
N ASP A 132 6.32 14.40 20.30
CA ASP A 132 7.14 13.56 21.20
C ASP A 132 7.11 12.08 20.78
N ASP A 133 6.00 11.61 20.20
CA ASP A 133 5.79 10.21 19.84
C ASP A 133 6.11 9.89 18.37
N GLU A 134 5.84 10.81 17.47
CA GLU A 134 5.88 10.58 16.02
C GLU A 134 6.49 11.75 15.23
N THR A 135 7.16 11.40 14.13
CA THR A 135 7.55 12.32 13.06
C THR A 135 6.70 12.05 11.81
N VAL A 136 6.01 13.08 11.31
CA VAL A 136 5.08 12.98 10.19
C VAL A 136 5.68 13.60 8.93
N TYR A 137 5.67 12.82 7.86
CA TYR A 137 6.13 13.25 6.54
C TYR A 137 4.96 13.31 5.56
N SER A 138 4.95 14.32 4.70
CA SER A 138 4.02 14.43 3.58
C SER A 138 4.73 14.19 2.25
N PHE A 139 4.03 13.59 1.30
CA PHE A 139 4.57 13.20 0.01
C PHE A 139 3.54 13.25 -1.11
N LYS A 140 4.03 13.32 -2.34
CA LYS A 140 3.23 13.07 -3.54
C LYS A 140 3.39 11.61 -3.95
N ILE A 141 2.29 11.01 -4.40
CA ILE A 141 2.30 9.63 -4.87
C ILE A 141 3.05 9.58 -6.21
N ALA A 142 4.26 9.00 -6.21
CA ALA A 142 5.13 8.94 -7.38
C ALA A 142 4.83 7.77 -8.33
N ASP A 143 4.21 6.70 -7.82
CA ASP A 143 3.81 5.52 -8.60
C ASP A 143 2.33 5.58 -9.04
N GLU A 144 1.86 4.54 -9.71
CA GLU A 144 0.45 4.47 -10.11
C GLU A 144 -0.45 4.08 -8.92
N TYR A 145 -1.60 4.75 -8.79
CA TYR A 145 -2.61 4.41 -7.79
C TYR A 145 -3.97 4.26 -8.45
N TYR A 146 -4.34 3.02 -8.75
CA TYR A 146 -5.58 2.72 -9.46
C TYR A 146 -6.74 2.49 -8.51
N VAL A 147 -7.88 3.10 -8.84
CA VAL A 147 -9.18 2.74 -8.24
C VAL A 147 -10.05 2.15 -9.34
N SER A 148 -10.69 1.03 -9.04
CA SER A 148 -11.63 0.37 -9.95
C SER A 148 -13.05 0.90 -9.71
N GLY A 149 -13.73 1.27 -10.81
CA GLY A 149 -15.14 1.62 -10.81
C GLY A 149 -15.80 1.15 -12.10
N GLU A 150 -16.91 0.41 -11.98
CA GLU A 150 -17.78 0.00 -13.10
C GLU A 150 -17.04 -0.51 -14.36
N GLY A 151 -15.98 -1.30 -14.17
CA GLY A 151 -15.25 -1.95 -15.26
C GLY A 151 -14.09 -1.14 -15.88
N LYS A 152 -13.81 0.08 -15.42
CA LYS A 152 -12.61 0.85 -15.81
C LYS A 152 -11.81 1.27 -14.58
N GLY A 153 -10.53 0.93 -14.57
CA GLY A 153 -9.57 1.46 -13.60
C GLY A 153 -9.13 2.86 -14.00
N ALA A 154 -8.99 3.76 -13.03
CA ALA A 154 -8.41 5.09 -13.26
C ALA A 154 -7.24 5.30 -12.30
N ASN A 155 -6.11 5.75 -12.82
CA ASN A 155 -4.99 6.19 -11.99
C ASN A 155 -5.36 7.55 -11.38
N ILE A 156 -5.43 7.59 -10.05
CA ILE A 156 -5.79 8.80 -9.30
C ILE A 156 -4.62 9.40 -8.54
N ALA A 157 -3.40 8.85 -8.66
CA ALA A 157 -2.20 9.27 -7.93
C ALA A 157 -2.03 10.80 -7.90
N LYS A 158 -2.16 11.47 -9.05
CA LYS A 158 -2.03 12.93 -9.20
C LYS A 158 -3.04 13.78 -8.41
N TYR A 159 -4.15 13.19 -7.95
CA TYR A 159 -5.19 13.87 -7.17
C TYR A 159 -5.03 13.64 -5.66
N MET A 160 -4.06 12.80 -5.29
CA MET A 160 -3.88 12.31 -3.94
C MET A 160 -2.60 12.88 -3.34
N ASP A 161 -2.69 13.26 -2.08
CA ASP A 161 -1.55 13.48 -1.23
C ASP A 161 -1.41 12.32 -0.25
N GLY A 162 -0.17 11.97 0.05
CA GLY A 162 0.16 11.01 1.07
C GLY A 162 0.75 11.68 2.30
N LYS A 163 0.49 11.10 3.46
CA LYS A 163 1.21 11.36 4.69
C LYS A 163 1.56 10.03 5.34
N LEU A 164 2.65 9.98 6.07
CA LEU A 164 2.99 8.83 6.91
C LEU A 164 3.62 9.32 8.21
N ALA A 165 3.47 8.53 9.26
CA ALA A 165 4.20 8.74 10.51
C ALA A 165 5.17 7.60 10.80
N VAL A 166 6.30 8.01 11.36
CA VAL A 166 7.30 7.13 11.95
C VAL A 166 7.30 7.36 13.46
N GLY A 167 7.15 6.27 14.23
CA GLY A 167 7.28 6.28 15.67
C GLY A 167 8.72 6.55 16.11
N LYS A 168 8.91 7.50 17.03
CA LYS A 168 10.26 7.85 17.53
C LYS A 168 10.82 6.82 18.50
N LYS A 169 9.96 6.08 19.19
CA LYS A 169 10.35 5.11 20.21
C LYS A 169 10.76 3.76 19.64
N ASP A 170 10.01 3.26 18.66
CA ASP A 170 10.22 1.95 18.04
C ASP A 170 10.83 2.04 16.64
N GLY A 171 10.89 3.25 16.05
CA GLY A 171 11.43 3.46 14.70
C GLY A 171 10.54 2.89 13.60
N MET A 172 9.27 2.59 13.87
CA MET A 172 8.40 1.90 12.92
C MET A 172 7.44 2.85 12.20
N ILE A 173 7.02 2.48 11.00
CA ILE A 173 5.93 3.17 10.31
C ILE A 173 4.62 2.80 11.00
N HIS A 174 4.00 3.77 11.68
CA HIS A 174 2.74 3.56 12.40
C HIS A 174 1.53 3.64 11.50
N TRP A 175 1.50 4.62 10.58
CA TRP A 175 0.35 4.82 9.72
C TRP A 175 0.71 5.50 8.39
N VAL A 176 -0.16 5.29 7.40
CA VAL A 176 -0.15 5.99 6.11
C VAL A 176 -1.56 6.53 5.84
N HIS A 177 -1.64 7.78 5.42
CA HIS A 177 -2.88 8.50 5.14
C HIS A 177 -2.87 9.03 3.71
N TYR A 178 -3.84 8.60 2.91
CA TYR A 178 -4.05 9.07 1.55
C TYR A 178 -5.31 9.94 1.49
N VAL A 179 -5.15 11.19 1.08
CA VAL A 179 -6.25 12.16 1.05
C VAL A 179 -6.26 12.96 -0.25
N ALA A 180 -7.45 13.16 -0.81
CA ALA A 180 -7.66 14.14 -1.87
C ALA A 180 -8.14 15.46 -1.24
N ARG A 181 -7.34 16.52 -1.33
CA ARG A 181 -7.69 17.85 -0.78
C ARG A 181 -8.91 18.48 -1.47
N GLN A 182 -9.19 18.08 -2.71
CA GLN A 182 -10.27 18.64 -3.51
C GLN A 182 -11.03 17.54 -4.24
N SER A 183 -12.28 17.82 -4.60
CA SER A 183 -13.06 16.93 -5.46
C SER A 183 -12.42 16.82 -6.84
N PHE A 184 -12.39 15.63 -7.43
CA PHE A 184 -11.79 15.39 -8.73
C PHE A 184 -12.65 14.45 -9.59
N ARG A 185 -12.36 14.37 -10.89
CA ARG A 185 -13.02 13.48 -11.84
C ARG A 185 -12.01 12.49 -12.40
N PRO A 186 -11.93 11.25 -11.87
CA PRO A 186 -10.96 10.27 -12.36
C PRO A 186 -11.28 9.83 -13.80
N ILE A 187 -12.56 9.83 -14.18
CA ILE A 187 -13.07 9.60 -15.53
C ILE A 187 -14.27 10.52 -15.79
N PRO A 188 -14.65 10.81 -17.05
CA PRO A 188 -15.71 11.77 -17.36
C PRO A 188 -17.06 11.49 -16.69
N ILE A 189 -17.38 10.22 -16.45
CA ILE A 189 -18.65 9.75 -15.88
C ILE A 189 -18.66 9.66 -14.35
N ALA A 190 -17.53 9.97 -13.68
CA ALA A 190 -17.40 9.85 -12.23
C ALA A 190 -16.80 11.13 -11.62
N LYS A 191 -17.37 11.57 -10.50
CA LYS A 191 -16.83 12.64 -9.65
C LYS A 191 -16.62 12.09 -8.25
N VAL A 192 -15.40 12.13 -7.77
CA VAL A 192 -15.04 11.86 -6.38
C VAL A 192 -15.12 13.18 -5.62
N LYS A 193 -15.96 13.24 -4.60
CA LYS A 193 -16.14 14.42 -3.74
C LYS A 193 -15.22 14.39 -2.53
N GLN A 194 -15.04 13.20 -1.95
CA GLN A 194 -14.17 12.96 -0.82
C GLN A 194 -13.44 11.64 -1.04
N PHE A 195 -12.15 11.65 -0.77
CA PHE A 195 -11.33 10.44 -0.75
C PHE A 195 -10.35 10.57 0.42
N ASP A 196 -10.52 9.70 1.41
CA ASP A 196 -9.76 9.69 2.64
C ASP A 196 -9.60 8.23 3.07
N ILE A 197 -8.37 7.73 3.00
CA ILE A 197 -8.00 6.37 3.38
C ILE A 197 -6.87 6.47 4.38
N TYR A 198 -7.12 6.03 5.60
CA TYR A 198 -6.14 6.01 6.67
C TYR A 198 -5.87 4.56 7.07
N GLN A 199 -4.60 4.16 7.08
CA GLN A 199 -4.13 2.80 7.35
C GLN A 199 -3.13 2.81 8.50
N GLU A 200 -3.40 2.05 9.56
CA GLU A 200 -2.44 1.81 10.64
C GLU A 200 -1.78 0.45 10.45
N PHE A 201 -0.49 0.40 10.77
CA PHE A 201 0.37 -0.76 10.65
C PHE A 201 0.96 -1.14 12.00
N SER A 202 1.15 -2.44 12.19
CA SER A 202 1.86 -3.01 13.32
C SER A 202 2.47 -4.34 12.88
N PRO A 203 3.53 -4.83 13.54
CA PRO A 203 3.98 -6.20 13.34
C PRO A 203 2.85 -7.18 13.62
N ALA A 204 2.68 -8.19 12.76
CA ALA A 204 1.68 -9.24 12.95
C ALA A 204 1.97 -10.07 14.21
N TRP A 205 3.23 -10.27 14.54
CA TRP A 205 3.74 -10.84 15.80
C TRP A 205 5.13 -10.26 16.04
N TYR A 206 5.77 -10.59 17.17
CA TYR A 206 7.12 -10.11 17.46
C TYR A 206 8.12 -10.57 16.38
N GLY A 207 8.76 -9.61 15.71
CA GLY A 207 9.67 -9.88 14.58
C GLY A 207 8.97 -10.25 13.26
N GLY A 208 7.63 -10.32 13.23
CA GLY A 208 6.87 -10.61 12.02
C GLY A 208 6.77 -9.43 11.05
N PRO A 209 6.11 -9.62 9.90
CA PRO A 209 5.93 -8.57 8.91
C PRO A 209 4.99 -7.49 9.42
N MET A 210 5.15 -6.28 8.89
CA MET A 210 4.21 -5.18 9.15
C MET A 210 2.91 -5.41 8.38
N VAL A 211 1.79 -5.38 9.09
CA VAL A 211 0.46 -5.63 8.53
C VAL A 211 -0.52 -4.51 8.88
N LYS A 212 -1.51 -4.29 8.01
CA LYS A 212 -2.61 -3.37 8.23
C LYS A 212 -3.51 -3.88 9.35
N VAL A 213 -3.45 -3.24 10.52
CA VAL A 213 -4.29 -3.57 11.68
C VAL A 213 -5.58 -2.76 11.70
N LEU A 214 -5.56 -1.55 11.14
CA LEU A 214 -6.73 -0.69 11.01
C LEU A 214 -6.75 -0.02 9.63
N GLU A 215 -7.91 0.05 9.01
CA GLU A 215 -8.13 0.82 7.78
C GLU A 215 -9.46 1.57 7.91
N LYS A 216 -9.41 2.90 7.82
CA LYS A 216 -10.57 3.78 7.80
C LYS A 216 -10.73 4.31 6.38
N ASN A 217 -11.84 4.00 5.75
CA ASN A 217 -12.14 4.37 4.37
C ASN A 217 -13.36 5.29 4.33
N LYS A 218 -13.15 6.55 3.98
CA LYS A 218 -14.21 7.54 3.73
C LYS A 218 -14.13 8.01 2.29
N VAL A 219 -14.97 7.41 1.45
CA VAL A 219 -15.04 7.75 0.03
C VAL A 219 -16.46 8.16 -0.31
N SER A 220 -16.62 9.35 -0.90
CA SER A 220 -17.91 9.79 -1.42
C SER A 220 -17.78 10.39 -2.81
N GLY A 221 -18.81 10.21 -3.62
CA GLY A 221 -18.79 10.63 -5.01
C GLY A 221 -20.09 10.34 -5.74
N THR A 222 -20.02 10.43 -7.05
CA THR A 222 -21.12 10.13 -7.97
C THR A 222 -20.57 9.50 -9.24
N ALA A 223 -21.18 8.42 -9.71
CA ALA A 223 -20.89 7.81 -11.01
C ALA A 223 -22.20 7.54 -11.75
N ILE A 224 -22.29 7.95 -13.03
CA ILE A 224 -23.48 7.78 -13.89
C ILE A 224 -24.79 8.01 -13.09
N ILE A 225 -24.89 9.17 -12.42
CA ILE A 225 -26.05 9.64 -11.62
C ILE A 225 -26.22 8.94 -10.25
N ARG A 226 -25.58 7.79 -9.99
CA ARG A 226 -25.62 7.11 -8.69
C ARG A 226 -24.67 7.75 -7.68
N LYS A 227 -25.15 7.95 -6.45
CA LYS A 227 -24.30 8.39 -5.33
C LYS A 227 -23.48 7.20 -4.82
N ILE A 228 -22.18 7.42 -4.70
CA ILE A 228 -21.25 6.48 -4.07
C ILE A 228 -20.95 7.04 -2.69
N LYS A 229 -21.14 6.23 -1.65
CA LYS A 229 -20.71 6.55 -0.28
C LYS A 229 -20.20 5.26 0.35
N PHE A 230 -18.99 5.33 0.88
CA PHE A 230 -18.36 4.30 1.69
C PHE A 230 -17.84 4.98 2.95
N ASP A 231 -18.18 4.41 4.09
CA ASP A 231 -17.69 4.80 5.41
C ASP A 231 -17.47 3.50 6.17
N ASP A 232 -16.31 2.90 5.92
CA ASP A 232 -15.94 1.59 6.43
C ASP A 232 -14.74 1.74 7.37
N VAL A 233 -14.80 1.06 8.51
CA VAL A 233 -13.67 0.84 9.41
C VAL A 233 -13.41 -0.66 9.45
N VAL A 234 -12.22 -1.05 9.01
CA VAL A 234 -11.77 -2.45 8.97
C VAL A 234 -10.69 -2.63 10.00
N THR A 235 -10.89 -3.54 10.94
CA THR A 235 -9.89 -3.93 11.94
C THR A 235 -9.46 -5.36 11.68
N ASN A 236 -8.15 -5.60 11.61
CA ASN A 236 -7.56 -6.93 11.53
C ASN A 236 -6.79 -7.20 12.84
N TYR A 237 -6.97 -8.38 13.41
CA TYR A 237 -6.44 -8.72 14.74
C TYR A 237 -6.26 -10.23 14.89
N ASP A 238 -5.71 -10.65 16.03
CA ASP A 238 -5.46 -12.06 16.36
C ASP A 238 -4.59 -12.76 15.30
N PHE A 239 -3.51 -12.10 14.91
CA PHE A 239 -2.56 -12.60 13.93
C PHE A 239 -1.77 -13.76 14.51
N ARG A 240 -1.66 -14.85 13.76
CA ARG A 240 -0.87 -16.02 14.16
C ARG A 240 -0.15 -16.58 12.94
N PRO A 241 1.18 -16.77 13.00
CA PRO A 241 1.87 -17.46 11.93
C PRO A 241 1.32 -18.88 11.81
N ILE A 242 1.13 -19.35 10.58
CA ILE A 242 0.82 -20.75 10.30
C ILE A 242 2.15 -21.46 10.03
N PRO A 243 2.58 -22.38 10.91
CA PRO A 243 3.77 -23.19 10.66
C PRO A 243 3.60 -23.99 9.36
N LYS A 244 4.71 -24.19 8.64
CA LYS A 244 4.75 -25.10 7.49
C LYS A 244 4.48 -26.54 7.94
#